data_AF-A0A552UAD1-F1
#
_entry.id   AF-A0A552UAD1-F1
#
_cell.length_a   1.000
_cell.length_b   1.000
_cell.length_c   1.000
_cell.angle_alpha   90.00
_cell.angle_beta   90.00
_cell.angle_gamma   90.00
#
_symmetry.space_group_name_H-M   'P 1'
#
loop_
_entity.id
_entity.type
_entity.pdbx_description
1 polymer ?
#
loop_
_entity_poly.entity_id
_entity_poly.type
_entity_poly.pdbx_seq_one_letter_code
_entity_poly.pdbx_strand_id
1 'polypeptide(L)'
;MMRLFIGGAVLVALAGCGETRDGNKPTGEATAKAAPAGWNAMDACATVGTPAVAAAMGKAVTGTALDPVSQPDGLRAGFSMCTFTLADGAKLTVLTREAADGDAYDAAVAAARKIGEEFGSPAVDVAGIGKAAMWTARPAALQVFLDDRRYATISLFGADFMPDGSEAARSAATAIARKLAS
;
A
#
# COMPACT_ATOMS: atom_id res chain seq x y z
N MET A 1 -29.07 -71.36 -9.48
CA MET A 1 -27.97 -71.53 -10.45
C MET A 1 -27.80 -70.24 -11.23
N MET A 2 -26.55 -69.81 -11.32
CA MET A 2 -26.02 -68.55 -11.85
C MET A 2 -26.52 -68.17 -13.27
N ARG A 3 -26.93 -66.92 -13.49
CA ARG A 3 -26.79 -66.20 -14.78
C ARG A 3 -26.55 -64.70 -14.55
N LEU A 4 -25.55 -64.20 -15.27
CA LEU A 4 -24.88 -62.90 -15.18
C LEU A 4 -25.23 -62.08 -16.44
N PHE A 5 -25.65 -60.80 -16.31
CA PHE A 5 -25.64 -59.75 -17.35
C PHE A 5 -25.76 -58.40 -16.59
N ILE A 6 -24.69 -57.61 -16.38
CA ILE A 6 -24.10 -56.56 -17.23
C ILE A 6 -25.08 -55.43 -17.62
N GLY A 7 -24.71 -54.20 -17.25
CA GLY A 7 -25.17 -52.94 -17.87
C GLY A 7 -26.01 -52.08 -16.92
N GLY A 8 -25.69 -50.82 -16.61
CA GLY A 8 -24.69 -49.90 -17.08
C GLY A 8 -24.82 -48.61 -16.25
N ALA A 9 -23.70 -47.99 -15.94
CA ALA A 9 -23.63 -46.73 -15.22
C ALA A 9 -24.21 -45.59 -16.07
N VAL A 10 -25.08 -44.77 -15.48
CA VAL A 10 -25.37 -43.41 -15.96
C VAL A 10 -25.05 -42.46 -14.82
N LEU A 11 -23.79 -42.05 -14.75
CA LEU A 11 -23.37 -40.85 -14.05
C LEU A 11 -23.82 -39.66 -14.91
N VAL A 12 -24.85 -38.95 -14.46
CA VAL A 12 -25.21 -37.64 -15.02
C VAL A 12 -24.12 -36.66 -14.59
N ALA A 13 -23.08 -36.54 -15.42
CA ALA A 13 -22.13 -35.46 -15.34
C ALA A 13 -22.82 -34.18 -15.83
N LEU A 14 -23.21 -33.30 -14.90
CA LEU A 14 -23.44 -31.90 -15.25
C LEU A 14 -22.08 -31.29 -15.64
N ALA A 15 -21.73 -31.38 -16.91
CA ALA A 15 -20.75 -30.51 -17.53
C ALA A 15 -21.36 -29.10 -17.60
N GLY A 16 -21.26 -28.36 -16.50
CA GLY A 16 -21.33 -26.91 -16.53
C GLY A 16 -20.07 -26.41 -17.22
N CYS A 17 -20.21 -25.93 -18.46
CA CYS A 17 -19.21 -25.09 -19.12
C CYS A 17 -19.04 -23.80 -18.31
N GLY A 18 -18.17 -23.83 -17.31
CA GLY A 18 -17.59 -22.63 -16.74
C GLY A 18 -16.44 -22.20 -17.64
N GLU A 19 -16.68 -21.16 -18.44
CA GLU A 19 -15.62 -20.38 -19.08
C GLU A 19 -14.55 -20.05 -18.03
N THR A 20 -13.38 -20.67 -18.16
CA THR A 20 -12.15 -20.17 -17.55
C THR A 20 -11.85 -18.82 -18.17
N ARG A 21 -12.24 -17.75 -17.47
CA ARG A 21 -11.56 -16.46 -17.64
C ARG A 21 -10.09 -16.69 -17.37
N ASP A 22 -9.25 -16.38 -18.36
CA ASP A 22 -7.80 -16.28 -18.22
C ASP A 22 -7.46 -15.24 -17.14
N GLY A 23 -7.42 -15.71 -15.90
CA GLY A 23 -7.02 -14.95 -14.73
C GLY A 23 -5.51 -15.03 -14.56
N ASN A 24 -4.83 -14.02 -15.07
CA ASN A 24 -3.53 -13.50 -14.63
C ASN A 24 -2.62 -14.52 -13.91
N LYS A 25 -1.84 -15.26 -14.69
CA LYS A 25 -0.72 -16.07 -14.19
C LYS A 25 0.29 -15.13 -13.50
N PRO A 26 0.70 -15.35 -12.25
CA PRO A 26 1.77 -14.56 -11.64
C PRO A 26 3.08 -14.95 -12.34
N THR A 27 3.52 -14.11 -13.28
CA THR A 27 4.84 -14.22 -13.89
C THR A 27 5.82 -13.44 -13.01
N GLY A 28 6.57 -14.16 -12.20
CA GLY A 28 7.65 -13.61 -11.38
C GLY A 28 7.60 -14.18 -9.98
N GLU A 29 8.48 -15.13 -9.70
CA GLU A 29 8.80 -15.53 -8.33
C GLU A 29 9.45 -14.31 -7.67
N ALA A 30 8.65 -13.54 -6.94
CA ALA A 30 9.08 -12.32 -6.27
C ALA A 30 10.05 -12.68 -5.15
N THR A 31 11.34 -12.43 -5.36
CA THR A 31 12.35 -12.63 -4.32
C THR A 31 12.10 -11.61 -3.21
N ALA A 32 11.46 -12.04 -2.12
CA ALA A 32 11.16 -11.18 -1.00
C ALA A 32 12.45 -10.60 -0.40
N LYS A 33 12.68 -9.31 -0.59
CA LYS A 33 13.77 -8.60 0.08
C LYS A 33 13.47 -8.54 1.57
N ALA A 34 14.46 -8.87 2.41
CA ALA A 34 14.31 -8.72 3.85
C ALA A 34 13.95 -7.27 4.20
N ALA A 35 12.99 -7.08 5.11
CA ALA A 35 12.60 -5.75 5.54
C ALA A 35 13.79 -5.05 6.25
N PRO A 36 14.00 -3.73 6.02
CA PRO A 36 14.97 -2.94 6.75
C PRO A 36 14.65 -2.94 8.24
N ALA A 37 15.70 -2.75 9.04
CA ALA A 37 15.59 -2.70 10.49
C ALA A 37 14.62 -1.59 10.91
N GLY A 38 13.68 -1.92 11.79
CA GLY A 38 12.68 -0.96 12.31
C GLY A 38 11.38 -0.87 11.51
N TRP A 39 11.22 -1.65 10.43
CA TRP A 39 9.92 -1.78 9.77
C TRP A 39 8.95 -2.62 10.61
N ASN A 40 7.78 -2.06 10.93
CA ASN A 40 6.64 -2.78 11.50
C ASN A 40 5.34 -2.28 10.88
N ALA A 41 4.77 -3.05 9.95
CA ALA A 41 3.53 -2.65 9.29
C ALA A 41 2.35 -2.47 10.27
N MET A 42 2.40 -3.05 11.48
CA MET A 42 1.33 -2.95 12.50
C MET A 42 1.54 -1.75 13.43
N ASP A 43 2.66 -1.06 13.32
CA ASP A 43 2.98 0.14 14.10
C ASP A 43 3.65 1.20 13.20
N ALA A 44 2.81 1.86 12.39
CA ALA A 44 3.23 2.97 11.55
C ALA A 44 3.84 4.12 12.37
N CYS A 45 3.41 4.31 13.62
CA CYS A 45 3.94 5.39 14.47
C CYS A 45 5.39 5.12 14.86
N ALA A 46 5.71 3.90 15.29
CA ALA A 46 7.09 3.51 15.60
C ALA A 46 7.96 3.43 14.34
N THR A 47 7.40 2.91 13.24
CA THR A 47 8.13 2.76 11.96
C THR A 47 8.62 4.09 11.42
N VAL A 48 7.78 5.13 11.46
CA VAL A 48 8.14 6.48 11.00
C VAL A 48 8.86 7.26 12.11
N GLY A 49 8.31 7.26 13.32
CA GLY A 49 8.83 7.99 14.47
C GLY A 49 8.56 9.50 14.44
N THR A 50 8.14 10.03 15.59
CA THR A 50 7.88 11.47 15.80
C THR A 50 9.03 12.39 15.38
N PRO A 51 10.33 12.09 15.67
CA PRO A 51 11.42 12.98 15.27
C PRO A 51 11.56 13.14 13.75
N ALA A 52 11.29 12.08 12.99
CA ALA A 52 11.37 12.13 11.54
C ALA A 52 10.26 12.99 10.94
N VAL A 53 9.03 12.86 11.48
CA VAL A 53 7.91 13.71 11.07
C VAL A 53 8.18 15.17 11.42
N ALA A 54 8.63 15.45 12.65
CA ALA A 54 8.92 16.81 13.07
C ALA A 54 9.99 17.47 12.18
N ALA A 55 11.05 16.73 11.86
CA ALA A 55 12.11 17.20 10.97
C ALA A 55 11.62 17.43 9.53
N ALA A 56 10.85 16.49 8.97
CA ALA A 56 10.32 16.61 7.60
C ALA A 56 9.31 17.75 7.45
N MET A 57 8.51 17.99 8.50
CA MET A 57 7.48 19.03 8.51
C MET A 57 8.02 20.39 8.95
N GLY A 58 9.20 20.45 9.57
CA GLY A 58 9.73 21.67 10.19
C GLY A 58 8.85 22.19 11.35
N LYS A 59 8.02 21.33 11.94
CA LYS A 59 7.04 21.68 12.97
C LYS A 59 7.05 20.64 14.08
N ALA A 60 6.80 21.07 15.32
CA ALA A 60 6.66 20.13 16.43
C ALA A 60 5.40 19.25 16.24
N VAL A 61 5.52 17.98 16.56
CA VAL A 61 4.39 17.06 16.66
C VAL A 61 3.82 17.16 18.08
N THR A 62 2.52 17.44 18.17
CA THR A 62 1.78 17.60 19.44
C THR A 62 0.94 16.38 19.80
N GLY A 63 0.68 15.49 18.83
CA GLY A 63 -0.08 14.27 19.06
C GLY A 63 0.23 13.17 18.04
N THR A 64 0.11 11.93 18.49
CA THR A 64 0.25 10.72 17.65
C THR A 64 -0.88 9.75 17.98
N ALA A 65 -1.54 9.24 16.95
CA ALA A 65 -2.58 8.23 17.11
C ALA A 65 -2.38 7.09 16.11
N LEU A 66 -2.31 5.86 16.62
CA LEU A 66 -2.23 4.65 15.82
C LEU A 66 -3.63 4.05 15.68
N ASP A 67 -4.26 4.25 14.53
CA ASP A 67 -5.57 3.69 14.17
C ASP A 67 -5.86 3.92 12.68
N PRO A 68 -6.37 2.93 11.92
CA PRO A 68 -6.62 1.54 12.31
C PRO A 68 -5.35 0.68 12.39
N VAL A 69 -5.47 -0.48 13.04
CA VAL A 69 -4.50 -1.58 12.99
C VAL A 69 -5.22 -2.86 12.57
N SER A 70 -4.70 -3.56 11.57
CA SER A 70 -5.23 -4.85 11.10
C SER A 70 -4.09 -5.86 11.08
N GLN A 71 -4.25 -6.94 11.85
CA GLN A 71 -3.27 -8.03 11.89
C GLN A 71 -3.28 -8.82 10.57
N PRO A 72 -2.13 -9.35 10.11
CA PRO A 72 -2.09 -10.27 8.99
C PRO A 72 -2.70 -11.62 9.38
N ASP A 73 -3.34 -12.33 8.43
CA ASP A 73 -3.96 -13.64 8.68
C ASP A 73 -3.51 -14.73 7.69
N GLY A 74 -2.27 -14.64 7.18
CA GLY A 74 -1.69 -15.57 6.21
C GLY A 74 -2.20 -15.37 4.78
N LEU A 75 -3.39 -14.78 4.60
CA LEU A 75 -3.95 -14.40 3.30
C LEU A 75 -4.06 -12.89 3.14
N ARG A 76 -4.37 -12.18 4.23
CA ARG A 76 -4.49 -10.72 4.24
C ARG A 76 -3.20 -10.07 4.68
N ALA A 77 -2.88 -8.98 4.00
CA ALA A 77 -1.85 -8.06 4.44
C ALA A 77 -2.23 -7.48 5.80
N GLY A 78 -1.25 -7.38 6.68
CA GLY A 78 -1.40 -6.56 7.86
C GLY A 78 -1.09 -5.10 7.52
N PHE A 79 -1.76 -4.18 8.19
CA PHE A 79 -1.49 -2.75 8.02
C PHE A 79 -1.81 -1.98 9.29
N SER A 80 -1.29 -0.76 9.35
CA SER A 80 -1.68 0.23 10.34
C SER A 80 -1.59 1.63 9.75
N MET A 81 -2.27 2.58 10.39
CA MET A 81 -2.14 4.00 10.07
C MET A 81 -1.79 4.79 11.31
N CYS A 82 -0.77 5.63 11.20
CA CYS A 82 -0.44 6.61 12.22
C CYS A 82 -0.84 8.01 11.76
N THR A 83 -1.58 8.72 12.60
CA THR A 83 -1.86 10.15 12.42
C THR A 83 -0.98 10.97 13.36
N PHE A 84 -0.17 11.85 12.78
CA PHE A 84 0.62 12.84 13.49
C PHE A 84 -0.11 14.19 13.43
N THR A 85 -0.36 14.79 14.58
CA THR A 85 -0.90 16.15 14.69
C THR A 85 0.25 17.11 14.97
N LEU A 86 0.33 18.19 14.19
CA LEU A 86 1.36 19.21 14.29
C LEU A 86 0.92 20.37 15.19
N ALA A 87 1.86 21.21 15.61
CA ALA A 87 1.62 22.35 16.50
C ALA A 87 0.64 23.42 15.93
N ASP A 88 0.47 23.47 14.63
CA ASP A 88 -0.48 24.33 13.90
C ASP A 88 -1.84 23.65 13.65
N GLY A 89 -2.03 22.41 14.11
CA GLY A 89 -3.23 21.62 13.87
C GLY A 89 -3.26 20.87 12.54
N ALA A 90 -2.24 21.03 11.69
CA ALA A 90 -2.11 20.21 10.49
C ALA A 90 -1.90 18.73 10.85
N LYS A 91 -2.29 17.84 9.93
CA LYS A 91 -2.17 16.40 10.14
C LYS A 91 -1.36 15.76 9.03
N LEU A 92 -0.54 14.80 9.41
CA LEU A 92 0.13 13.89 8.50
C LEU A 92 -0.27 12.47 8.86
N THR A 93 -0.75 11.70 7.89
CA THR A 93 -1.04 10.28 8.08
C THR A 93 -0.02 9.44 7.34
N VAL A 94 0.49 8.40 7.99
CA VAL A 94 1.26 7.35 7.32
C VAL A 94 0.54 6.03 7.50
N LEU A 95 0.15 5.42 6.37
CA LEU A 95 -0.28 4.03 6.34
C LEU A 95 0.93 3.18 5.97
N THR A 96 1.18 2.13 6.74
CA THR A 96 2.15 1.08 6.41
C THR A 96 1.42 -0.23 6.20
N ARG A 97 1.76 -0.97 5.14
CA ARG A 97 1.15 -2.26 4.80
C ARG A 97 2.23 -3.24 4.42
N GLU A 98 2.05 -4.48 4.85
CA GLU A 98 2.87 -5.60 4.41
C GLU A 98 1.99 -6.81 4.09
N ALA A 99 2.07 -7.26 2.84
CA ALA A 99 1.40 -8.46 2.38
C ALA A 99 2.14 -9.74 2.83
N ALA A 100 1.39 -10.82 3.02
CA ALA A 100 1.95 -12.14 3.32
C ALA A 100 2.86 -12.61 2.17
N ASP A 101 2.38 -12.46 0.94
CA ASP A 101 3.10 -12.72 -0.31
C ASP A 101 3.26 -11.43 -1.13
N GLY A 102 4.08 -11.47 -2.18
CA GLY A 102 4.21 -10.32 -3.08
C GLY A 102 2.88 -9.98 -3.75
N ASP A 103 2.46 -8.72 -3.70
CA ASP A 103 1.27 -8.23 -4.41
C ASP A 103 1.44 -6.85 -5.07
N ALA A 104 2.60 -6.21 -4.87
CA ALA A 104 3.01 -4.98 -5.54
C ALA A 104 3.60 -5.25 -6.93
N TYR A 105 2.91 -6.02 -7.76
CA TYR A 105 3.30 -6.28 -9.16
C TYR A 105 3.12 -5.03 -10.04
N ASP A 106 3.74 -5.01 -11.22
CA ASP A 106 3.70 -3.86 -12.13
C ASP A 106 2.28 -3.42 -12.50
N ALA A 107 1.34 -4.37 -12.60
CA ALA A 107 -0.07 -4.08 -12.82
C ALA A 107 -0.70 -3.31 -11.64
N ALA A 108 -0.33 -3.64 -10.40
CA ALA A 108 -0.81 -2.93 -9.20
C ALA A 108 -0.24 -1.50 -9.15
N VAL A 109 1.05 -1.34 -9.47
CA VAL A 109 1.70 -0.01 -9.57
C VAL A 109 1.06 0.82 -10.68
N ALA A 110 0.76 0.22 -11.83
CA ALA A 110 0.09 0.90 -12.93
C ALA A 110 -1.37 1.30 -12.59
N ALA A 111 -2.10 0.46 -11.87
CA ALA A 111 -3.44 0.79 -11.38
C ALA A 111 -3.41 1.95 -10.38
N ALA A 112 -2.45 1.94 -9.46
CA ALA A 112 -2.21 3.00 -8.49
C ALA A 112 -2.04 4.39 -9.15
N ARG A 113 -1.29 4.48 -10.25
CA ARG A 113 -1.10 5.74 -11.00
C ARG A 113 -2.41 6.34 -11.51
N LYS A 114 -3.38 5.49 -11.86
CA LYS A 114 -4.67 5.91 -12.42
C LYS A 114 -5.62 6.48 -11.36
N ILE A 115 -5.44 6.13 -10.08
CA ILE A 115 -6.29 6.64 -8.99
C ILE A 115 -6.26 8.17 -8.96
N GLY A 116 -5.12 8.81 -9.24
CA GLY A 116 -5.02 10.28 -9.31
C GLY A 116 -5.89 10.91 -10.41
N GLU A 117 -6.14 10.17 -11.50
CA GLU A 117 -7.01 10.64 -12.59
C GLU A 117 -8.46 10.81 -12.11
N GLU A 118 -8.93 9.95 -11.20
CA GLU A 118 -10.28 10.02 -10.60
C GLU A 118 -10.47 11.31 -9.79
N PHE A 119 -9.39 11.88 -9.23
CA PHE A 119 -9.39 13.14 -8.49
C PHE A 119 -9.03 14.36 -9.34
N GLY A 120 -8.91 14.21 -10.67
CA GLY A 120 -8.48 15.29 -11.57
C GLY A 120 -7.07 15.81 -11.25
N SER A 121 -6.20 14.94 -10.74
CA SER A 121 -4.83 15.24 -10.35
C SER A 121 -3.93 14.05 -10.72
N PRO A 122 -3.39 14.00 -11.94
CA PRO A 122 -2.53 12.91 -12.38
C PRO A 122 -1.38 12.63 -11.40
N ALA A 123 -1.09 11.35 -11.19
CA ALA A 123 0.04 10.95 -10.35
C ALA A 123 1.38 11.29 -11.06
N VAL A 124 2.33 11.83 -10.31
CA VAL A 124 3.68 12.17 -10.80
C VAL A 124 4.71 11.27 -10.14
N ASP A 125 5.50 10.55 -10.93
CA ASP A 125 6.54 9.66 -10.38
C ASP A 125 7.56 10.45 -9.52
N VAL A 126 8.02 9.83 -8.44
CA VAL A 126 9.06 10.32 -7.55
C VAL A 126 10.23 9.35 -7.60
N ALA A 127 11.34 9.77 -8.22
CA ALA A 127 12.48 8.90 -8.47
C ALA A 127 13.29 8.57 -7.20
N GLY A 128 13.88 7.37 -7.20
CA GLY A 128 14.86 6.94 -6.20
C GLY A 128 14.27 6.61 -4.83
N ILE A 129 13.03 6.12 -4.78
CA ILE A 129 12.36 5.67 -3.55
C ILE A 129 11.66 4.34 -3.84
N GLY A 130 12.07 3.29 -3.12
CA GLY A 130 11.47 1.96 -3.25
C GLY A 130 11.52 1.40 -4.68
N LYS A 131 10.61 0.47 -4.97
CA LYS A 131 10.31 -0.04 -6.31
C LYS A 131 9.61 1.01 -7.16
N ALA A 132 8.66 1.75 -6.59
CA ALA A 132 7.96 2.84 -7.25
C ALA A 132 7.42 3.82 -6.20
N ALA A 133 7.36 5.11 -6.55
CA ALA A 133 6.71 6.12 -5.73
C ALA A 133 6.03 7.16 -6.62
N MET A 134 4.83 7.61 -6.22
CA MET A 134 4.02 8.51 -7.03
C MET A 134 3.26 9.51 -6.16
N TRP A 135 3.33 10.77 -6.54
CA TRP A 135 2.71 11.89 -5.86
C TRP A 135 1.41 12.29 -6.55
N THR A 136 0.36 12.49 -5.76
CA THR A 136 -0.92 13.03 -6.22
C THR A 136 -1.20 14.33 -5.47
N ALA A 137 -1.20 15.46 -6.18
CA ALA A 137 -1.37 16.79 -5.57
C ALA A 137 -2.74 16.99 -4.90
N ARG A 138 -3.78 16.31 -5.39
CA ARG A 138 -5.08 16.19 -4.72
C ARG A 138 -5.41 14.70 -4.55
N PRO A 139 -5.28 14.13 -3.34
CA PRO A 139 -5.45 14.78 -2.02
C PRO A 139 -4.14 15.14 -1.27
N ALA A 140 -3.03 15.44 -1.95
CA ALA A 140 -1.71 15.64 -1.32
C ALA A 140 -1.18 14.36 -0.64
N ALA A 141 -1.02 13.32 -1.45
CA ALA A 141 -0.57 12.01 -1.00
C ALA A 141 0.59 11.48 -1.83
N LEU A 142 1.58 10.89 -1.16
CA LEU A 142 2.64 10.10 -1.74
C LEU A 142 2.36 8.62 -1.50
N GLN A 143 2.19 7.86 -2.58
CA GLN A 143 2.07 6.42 -2.55
C GLN A 143 3.44 5.80 -2.87
N VAL A 144 3.86 4.80 -2.09
CA VAL A 144 5.20 4.21 -2.18
C VAL A 144 5.09 2.70 -2.12
N PHE A 145 5.58 2.04 -3.17
CA PHE A 145 5.84 0.61 -3.20
C PHE A 145 7.31 0.42 -2.84
N LEU A 146 7.60 -0.05 -1.63
CA LEU A 146 8.97 -0.18 -1.13
C LEU A 146 9.66 -1.40 -1.75
N ASP A 147 8.93 -2.50 -1.84
CA ASP A 147 9.28 -3.73 -2.54
C ASP A 147 7.99 -4.48 -2.94
N ASP A 148 8.09 -5.77 -3.26
CA ASP A 148 6.96 -6.57 -3.71
C ASP A 148 5.89 -6.83 -2.64
N ARG A 149 6.23 -6.68 -1.34
CA ARG A 149 5.33 -6.97 -0.21
C ARG A 149 4.96 -5.72 0.59
N ARG A 150 5.84 -4.72 0.63
CA ARG A 150 5.73 -3.56 1.50
C ARG A 150 5.31 -2.31 0.75
N TYR A 151 4.36 -1.62 1.35
CA TYR A 151 3.72 -0.45 0.79
C TYR A 151 3.50 0.60 1.87
N ALA A 152 3.60 1.88 1.49
CA ALA A 152 3.23 2.98 2.35
C ALA A 152 2.43 4.05 1.60
N THR A 153 1.57 4.76 2.33
CA THR A 153 0.94 6.01 1.86
C THR A 153 1.20 7.10 2.88
N ILE A 154 1.65 8.26 2.42
CA ILE A 154 1.89 9.43 3.24
C ILE A 154 0.97 10.53 2.74
N SER A 155 0.01 10.95 3.54
CA SER A 155 -0.97 11.98 3.18
C SER A 155 -0.89 13.16 4.13
N LEU A 156 -1.01 14.37 3.58
CA LEU A 156 -0.95 15.61 4.33
C LEU A 156 -2.29 16.32 4.28
N PHE A 157 -2.75 16.82 5.43
CA PHE A 157 -4.02 17.51 5.59
C PHE A 157 -3.81 18.83 6.34
N GLY A 158 -4.50 19.89 5.92
CA GLY A 158 -4.43 21.21 6.53
C GLY A 158 -4.54 22.32 5.49
N ALA A 159 -4.86 23.54 5.95
CA ALA A 159 -5.08 24.69 5.07
C ALA A 159 -3.82 25.03 4.23
N ASP A 160 -2.62 24.91 4.82
CA ASP A 160 -1.33 25.14 4.16
C ASP A 160 -1.01 24.12 3.05
N PHE A 161 -1.76 23.01 2.98
CA PHE A 161 -1.49 21.89 2.08
C PHE A 161 -2.55 21.71 0.98
N MET A 162 -3.65 22.49 1.00
CA MET A 162 -4.83 22.26 0.15
C MET A 162 -5.50 23.55 -0.39
N PRO A 163 -4.79 24.37 -1.16
CA PRO A 163 -5.19 24.31 -2.57
C PRO A 163 -4.04 23.98 -3.53
N ASP A 164 -2.79 24.22 -3.12
CA ASP A 164 -1.65 24.14 -4.05
C ASP A 164 -0.78 22.91 -3.83
N GLY A 165 -1.16 21.97 -2.94
CA GLY A 165 -0.53 20.65 -2.79
C GLY A 165 1.00 20.74 -2.84
N SER A 166 1.52 21.70 -2.08
CA SER A 166 2.77 22.42 -2.36
C SER A 166 3.96 21.50 -2.57
N GLU A 167 4.96 21.99 -3.30
CA GLU A 167 6.29 21.38 -3.35
C GLU A 167 6.79 21.02 -1.94
N ALA A 168 6.46 21.82 -0.93
CA ALA A 168 6.74 21.52 0.47
C ALA A 168 6.04 20.25 0.98
N ALA A 169 4.74 20.05 0.69
CA ALA A 169 4.03 18.82 1.03
C ALA A 169 4.65 17.59 0.35
N ARG A 170 4.95 17.70 -0.96
CA ARG A 170 5.64 16.62 -1.70
C ARG A 170 7.02 16.35 -1.12
N SER A 171 7.77 17.39 -0.77
CA SER A 171 9.12 17.31 -0.19
C SER A 171 9.09 16.63 1.18
N ALA A 172 8.18 17.02 2.07
CA ALA A 172 8.00 16.40 3.38
C ALA A 172 7.60 14.92 3.26
N ALA A 173 6.64 14.60 2.39
CA ALA A 173 6.26 13.21 2.12
C ALA A 173 7.44 12.40 1.56
N THR A 174 8.21 12.98 0.65
CA THR A 174 9.41 12.35 0.06
C THR A 174 10.47 12.07 1.14
N ALA A 175 10.72 13.01 2.06
CA ALA A 175 11.67 12.81 3.15
C ALA A 175 11.27 11.64 4.06
N ILE A 176 9.99 11.54 4.41
CA ILE A 176 9.45 10.42 5.20
C ILE A 176 9.56 9.11 4.42
N ALA A 177 9.20 9.11 3.13
CA ALA A 177 9.29 7.92 2.29
C ALA A 177 10.73 7.41 2.14
N ARG A 178 11.73 8.30 2.03
CA ARG A 178 13.14 7.90 2.00
C ARG A 178 13.57 7.18 3.27
N LYS A 179 13.11 7.62 4.44
CA LYS A 179 13.33 6.93 5.71
C LYS A 179 12.68 5.54 5.73
N LEU A 180 11.50 5.38 5.14
CA LEU A 180 10.83 4.07 5.07
C LEU A 180 11.52 3.08 4.12
N ALA A 181 12.26 3.61 3.14
CA ALA A 181 12.96 2.83 2.12
C ALA A 181 14.41 2.46 2.50
N SER A 182 15.02 3.15 3.47
CA SER A 182 16.36 2.87 4.02
C SER A 182 16.33 1.77 5.06
#